data_AF-A0A6I7P3Q2-F1
#
_entry.id   AF-A0A6I7P3Q2-F1
#
_cell.length_a   1.000
_cell.length_b   1.000
_cell.length_c   1.000
_cell.angle_alpha   90.00
_cell.angle_beta   90.00
_cell.angle_gamma   90.00
#
_symmetry.space_group_name_H-M   'P 1'
#
loop_
_entity.id
_entity.type
_entity.pdbx_description
1 polymer ?
#
loop_
_entity_poly.entity_id
_entity_poly.type
_entity_poly.pdbx_seq_one_letter_code
_entity_poly.pdbx_strand_id
1 'polypeptide(L)'
;MKSTVRHHFPRFIVEQDNKWLYNPILRKRYKNLPEERVRLKWVEYLLNEAGWKKSRIAFELPVSIRRESVRGRADLLLYNDKMEPQILIECKAETVPLNVAAAEQAARYNSIIDAPLIILTNGVDDYYFVFRNGQPVSINNPFEKKGDIQPGNLAYWAERGFCSNKNHPLLSDWLPNVLNEFWDDSAGDDVRYLAFMESVLPFPMEHYYRLFTTGEDKKLAVTFLGEENAGSYIAAVLNSRGNNTGLLIINL
;
A
#
# COMPACT_ATOMS: atom_id res chain seq x y z
N MET A 1 15.72 -3.79 -1.81
CA MET A 1 15.37 -3.30 -3.17
C MET A 1 14.18 -2.37 -3.03
N LYS A 2 13.89 -1.47 -3.98
CA LYS A 2 12.66 -0.67 -3.90
C LYS A 2 11.45 -1.60 -3.83
N SER A 3 10.46 -1.20 -3.03
CA SER A 3 9.30 -2.03 -2.79
C SER A 3 8.43 -2.15 -4.03
N THR A 4 7.99 -3.38 -4.31
CA THR A 4 7.12 -3.70 -5.45
C THR A 4 5.75 -3.03 -5.32
N VAL A 5 5.34 -2.71 -4.10
CA VAL A 5 4.00 -2.17 -3.83
C VAL A 5 3.94 -0.65 -3.76
N ARG A 6 5.00 0.07 -4.15
CA ARG A 6 5.06 1.55 -4.03
C ARG A 6 3.85 2.25 -4.64
N HIS A 7 3.39 1.78 -5.81
CA HIS A 7 2.29 2.35 -6.60
C HIS A 7 0.96 1.59 -6.47
N HIS A 8 0.88 0.70 -5.48
CA HIS A 8 -0.37 0.07 -5.09
C HIS A 8 -1.01 0.86 -3.96
N PHE A 9 -2.33 0.97 -3.98
CA PHE A 9 -3.07 1.74 -2.98
C PHE A 9 -4.20 0.91 -2.40
N PRO A 10 -4.33 0.85 -1.06
CA PRO A 10 -5.43 0.17 -0.40
C PRO A 10 -6.75 0.89 -0.66
N ARG A 11 -7.83 0.16 -0.53
CA ARG A 11 -9.18 0.73 -0.56
C ARG A 11 -9.48 1.45 0.74
N PHE A 12 -10.27 2.50 0.65
CA PHE A 12 -10.69 3.30 1.80
C PHE A 12 -12.21 3.28 1.98
N ILE A 13 -12.65 3.44 3.22
CA ILE A 13 -14.04 3.72 3.58
C ILE A 13 -14.02 5.01 4.42
N VAL A 14 -14.81 6.00 4.02
CA VAL A 14 -14.94 7.26 4.76
C VAL A 14 -16.28 7.25 5.50
N GLU A 15 -16.24 7.42 6.81
CA GLU A 15 -17.42 7.47 7.68
C GLU A 15 -17.22 8.54 8.76
N GLN A 16 -18.15 9.49 8.89
CA GLN A 16 -18.11 10.51 9.95
C GLN A 16 -16.71 11.15 10.10
N ASP A 17 -16.17 11.66 8.99
CA ASP A 17 -14.84 12.27 8.88
C ASP A 17 -13.64 11.34 9.21
N ASN A 18 -13.87 10.05 9.42
CA ASN A 18 -12.83 9.07 9.63
C ASN A 18 -12.55 8.27 8.37
N LYS A 19 -11.28 8.26 7.95
CA LYS A 19 -10.80 7.44 6.83
C LYS A 19 -10.28 6.10 7.34
N TRP A 20 -11.03 5.04 7.05
CA TRP A 20 -10.71 3.65 7.37
C TRP A 20 -10.09 2.94 6.17
N LEU A 21 -9.24 1.96 6.45
CA LEU A 21 -8.75 1.03 5.43
C LEU A 21 -9.74 -0.13 5.27
N TYR A 22 -9.96 -0.60 4.04
CA TYR A 22 -10.77 -1.78 3.80
C TYR A 22 -9.90 -2.98 3.42
N ASN A 23 -10.07 -4.08 4.16
CA ASN A 23 -9.40 -5.33 3.91
C ASN A 23 -10.28 -6.24 3.02
N PRO A 24 -9.91 -6.49 1.76
CA PRO A 24 -10.72 -7.29 0.83
C PRO A 24 -10.64 -8.80 1.04
N ILE A 25 -9.69 -9.28 1.87
CA ILE A 25 -9.54 -10.69 2.26
C ILE A 25 -10.56 -11.02 3.34
N LEU A 26 -10.56 -10.23 4.43
CA LEU A 26 -11.44 -10.44 5.59
C LEU A 26 -12.80 -9.73 5.47
N ARG A 27 -12.95 -8.84 4.48
CA ARG A 27 -14.13 -7.97 4.26
C ARG A 27 -14.46 -7.12 5.48
N LYS A 28 -13.42 -6.54 6.09
CA LYS A 28 -13.52 -5.74 7.32
C LYS A 28 -12.78 -4.42 7.17
N ARG A 29 -13.21 -3.42 7.93
CA ARG A 29 -12.49 -2.16 8.07
C ARG A 29 -11.41 -2.25 9.13
N TYR A 30 -10.32 -1.52 8.90
CA TYR A 30 -9.17 -1.40 9.79
C TYR A 30 -8.88 0.08 10.05
N LYS A 31 -8.33 0.39 11.22
CA LYS A 31 -7.80 1.73 11.50
C LYS A 31 -6.69 2.04 10.49
N ASN A 32 -6.65 3.28 10.01
CA ASN A 32 -5.66 3.71 9.04
C ASN A 32 -4.29 3.94 9.70
N LEU A 33 -3.60 2.85 9.98
CA LEU A 33 -2.26 2.84 10.57
C LEU A 33 -1.19 2.66 9.47
N PRO A 34 0.01 3.23 9.64
CA PRO A 34 1.09 3.11 8.66
C PRO A 34 1.43 1.68 8.24
N GLU A 35 1.61 0.78 9.20
CA GLU A 35 1.91 -0.63 8.92
C GLU A 35 0.74 -1.34 8.20
N GLU A 36 -0.50 -1.03 8.57
CA GLU A 36 -1.69 -1.62 7.93
C GLU A 36 -1.85 -1.15 6.49
N ARG A 37 -1.48 0.10 6.19
CA ARG A 37 -1.38 0.58 4.79
C ARG A 37 -0.41 -0.28 4.02
N VAL A 38 0.80 -0.51 4.52
CA VAL A 38 1.80 -1.36 3.85
C VAL A 38 1.27 -2.77 3.62
N ARG A 39 0.66 -3.38 4.65
CA ARG A 39 0.06 -4.72 4.56
C ARG A 39 -1.03 -4.79 3.49
N LEU A 40 -1.93 -3.80 3.42
CA LEU A 40 -2.99 -3.78 2.42
C LEU A 40 -2.52 -3.36 1.02
N LYS A 41 -1.44 -2.58 0.89
CA LYS A 41 -0.76 -2.35 -0.40
C LYS A 41 -0.25 -3.67 -1.00
N TRP A 42 0.31 -4.56 -0.16
CA TRP A 42 0.66 -5.92 -0.55
C TRP A 42 -0.53 -6.75 -0.98
N VAL A 43 -1.64 -6.70 -0.24
CA VAL A 43 -2.87 -7.39 -0.66
C VAL A 43 -3.33 -6.91 -2.04
N GLU A 44 -3.33 -5.61 -2.31
CA GLU A 44 -3.74 -5.09 -3.61
C GLU A 44 -2.78 -5.50 -4.74
N TYR A 45 -1.46 -5.49 -4.51
CA TYR A 45 -0.49 -6.03 -5.48
C TYR A 45 -0.74 -7.52 -5.76
N LEU A 46 -0.93 -8.31 -4.71
CA LEU A 46 -1.13 -9.75 -4.83
C LEU A 46 -2.37 -10.09 -5.64
N LEU A 47 -3.48 -9.38 -5.39
CA LEU A 47 -4.76 -9.63 -6.05
C LEU A 47 -4.82 -9.12 -7.49
N ASN A 48 -4.23 -7.94 -7.76
CA ASN A 48 -4.41 -7.26 -9.04
C ASN A 48 -3.25 -7.46 -10.02
N GLU A 49 -2.03 -7.72 -9.55
CA GLU A 49 -0.84 -7.84 -10.42
C GLU A 49 -0.18 -9.23 -10.32
N ALA A 50 0.11 -9.72 -9.11
CA ALA A 50 0.77 -11.02 -8.96
C ALA A 50 -0.17 -12.23 -9.18
N GLY A 51 -1.46 -12.00 -9.40
CA GLY A 51 -2.44 -13.01 -9.80
C GLY A 51 -2.82 -14.01 -8.70
N TRP A 52 -2.70 -13.62 -7.43
CA TRP A 52 -3.08 -14.44 -6.29
C TRP A 52 -4.59 -14.45 -6.06
N LYS A 53 -5.15 -15.62 -5.76
CA LYS A 53 -6.55 -15.76 -5.35
C LYS A 53 -6.70 -15.40 -3.88
N LYS A 54 -7.77 -14.67 -3.51
CA LYS A 54 -8.09 -14.32 -2.11
C LYS A 54 -8.05 -15.52 -1.16
N SER A 55 -8.53 -16.68 -1.60
CA SER A 55 -8.58 -17.91 -0.80
C SER A 55 -7.20 -18.49 -0.45
N ARG A 56 -6.13 -17.99 -1.08
CA ARG A 56 -4.74 -18.40 -0.86
C ARG A 56 -3.92 -17.38 -0.07
N ILE A 57 -4.58 -16.38 0.50
CA ILE A 57 -3.95 -15.32 1.29
C ILE A 57 -4.56 -15.40 2.68
N ALA A 58 -3.77 -15.81 3.67
CA ALA A 58 -4.11 -15.61 5.08
C ALA A 58 -3.60 -14.24 5.52
N PHE A 59 -4.44 -13.53 6.28
CA PHE A 59 -4.20 -12.20 6.81
C PHE A 59 -4.22 -12.25 8.33
N GLU A 60 -3.19 -11.70 8.99
CA GLU A 60 -3.03 -11.74 10.46
C GLU A 60 -3.14 -13.16 11.05
N LEU A 61 -2.45 -14.14 10.45
CA LEU A 61 -2.51 -15.54 10.87
C LEU A 61 -1.94 -15.70 12.29
N PRO A 62 -2.72 -16.17 13.28
CA PRO A 62 -2.19 -16.43 14.62
C PRO A 62 -1.11 -17.52 14.58
N VAL A 63 0.04 -17.23 15.18
CA VAL A 63 1.16 -18.19 15.31
C VAL A 63 1.38 -18.49 16.78
N SER A 64 1.14 -19.74 17.17
CA SER A 64 1.35 -20.20 18.55
C SER A 64 2.72 -20.87 18.69
N ILE A 65 3.66 -20.18 19.33
CA ILE A 65 4.99 -20.72 19.61
C ILE A 65 4.92 -21.54 20.90
N ARG A 66 4.89 -22.88 20.80
CA ARG A 66 4.66 -23.78 21.94
C ARG A 66 5.61 -23.57 23.14
N ARG A 67 6.77 -22.95 22.93
CA ARG A 67 7.82 -22.71 23.95
C ARG A 67 7.79 -21.31 24.57
N GLU A 68 7.00 -20.39 24.03
CA GLU A 68 6.88 -19.03 24.54
C GLU A 68 5.39 -18.72 24.81
N SER A 69 5.06 -18.04 25.91
CA SER A 69 3.70 -17.54 26.16
C SER A 69 3.28 -16.41 25.20
N VAL A 70 4.07 -16.16 24.15
CA VAL A 70 3.88 -15.11 23.15
C VAL A 70 2.93 -15.61 22.06
N ARG A 71 1.75 -14.99 22.00
CA ARG A 71 0.84 -15.10 20.86
C ARG A 71 1.25 -14.06 19.82
N GLY A 72 1.86 -14.51 18.73
CA GLY A 72 2.20 -13.67 17.58
C GLY A 72 1.16 -13.76 16.47
N ARG A 73 1.27 -12.87 15.49
CA ARG A 73 0.55 -12.97 14.22
C ARG A 73 1.55 -12.79 13.09
N ALA A 74 1.48 -13.67 12.10
CA ALA A 74 2.13 -13.45 10.82
C ALA A 74 1.24 -12.52 9.98
N ASP A 75 1.84 -11.48 9.40
CA ASP A 75 1.09 -10.44 8.72
C ASP A 75 0.34 -10.96 7.49
N LEU A 76 1.06 -11.59 6.56
CA LEU A 76 0.46 -12.30 5.44
C LEU A 76 1.15 -13.65 5.24
N LEU A 77 0.36 -14.68 4.95
CA LEU A 77 0.86 -15.98 4.51
C LEU A 77 0.18 -16.37 3.21
N LEU A 78 0.97 -16.67 2.19
CA LEU A 78 0.50 -17.08 0.88
C LEU A 78 0.65 -18.59 0.70
N TYR A 79 -0.38 -19.23 0.13
CA TYR A 79 -0.44 -20.68 -0.07
C TYR A 79 -0.40 -21.08 -1.54
N ASN A 80 0.31 -22.16 -1.86
CA ASN A 80 0.36 -22.68 -3.23
C ASN A 80 -0.98 -23.33 -3.68
N ASP A 81 -1.01 -23.94 -4.87
CA ASP A 81 -2.21 -24.63 -5.38
C ASP A 81 -2.72 -25.77 -4.48
N LYS A 82 -1.84 -26.37 -3.68
CA LYS A 82 -2.13 -27.44 -2.74
C LYS A 82 -2.47 -26.96 -1.33
N MET A 83 -2.61 -25.64 -1.14
CA MET A 83 -2.81 -25.01 0.16
C MET A 83 -1.67 -25.22 1.16
N GLU A 84 -0.44 -25.40 0.66
CA GLU A 84 0.76 -25.48 1.49
C GLU A 84 1.39 -24.07 1.63
N PRO A 85 1.92 -23.70 2.82
CA PRO A 85 2.62 -22.43 3.01
C PRO A 85 3.73 -22.23 1.97
N GLN A 86 3.69 -21.10 1.26
CA GLN A 86 4.65 -20.80 0.19
C GLN A 86 5.46 -19.53 0.48
N ILE A 87 4.81 -18.46 0.95
CA ILE A 87 5.44 -17.15 1.13
C ILE A 87 4.93 -16.53 2.43
N LEU A 88 5.84 -16.26 3.37
CA LEU A 88 5.57 -15.44 4.55
C LEU A 88 5.97 -13.99 4.26
N ILE A 89 5.08 -13.04 4.48
CA ILE A 89 5.37 -11.61 4.35
C ILE A 89 5.21 -10.95 5.71
N GLU A 90 6.23 -10.24 6.17
CA GLU A 90 6.25 -9.44 7.40
C GLU A 90 6.35 -7.96 7.03
N CYS A 91 5.36 -7.18 7.46
CA CYS A 91 5.19 -5.78 7.14
C CYS A 91 5.66 -4.90 8.31
N LYS A 92 6.15 -3.70 7.97
CA LYS A 92 6.43 -2.62 8.90
C LYS A 92 5.88 -1.31 8.36
N ALA A 93 5.73 -0.30 9.22
CA ALA A 93 5.39 1.06 8.80
C ALA A 93 6.47 1.66 7.88
N GLU A 94 6.09 2.58 6.99
CA GLU A 94 7.00 3.13 5.96
C GLU A 94 8.26 3.80 6.53
N THR A 95 8.19 4.31 7.76
CA THR A 95 9.29 4.98 8.46
C THR A 95 10.18 4.02 9.27
N VAL A 96 9.78 2.75 9.42
CA VAL A 96 10.51 1.76 10.20
C VAL A 96 11.53 1.07 9.30
N PRO A 97 12.83 1.11 9.64
CA PRO A 97 13.86 0.43 8.86
C PRO A 97 13.75 -1.09 8.99
N LEU A 98 13.95 -1.78 7.87
CA LEU A 98 14.01 -3.24 7.83
C LEU A 98 15.40 -3.72 8.30
N ASN A 99 15.53 -3.91 9.61
CA ASN A 99 16.77 -4.30 10.28
C ASN A 99 16.77 -5.78 10.72
N VAL A 100 17.82 -6.17 11.45
CA VAL A 100 17.99 -7.54 11.97
C VAL A 100 16.81 -7.97 12.85
N ALA A 101 16.25 -7.08 13.67
CA ALA A 101 15.12 -7.42 14.53
C ALA A 101 13.85 -7.80 13.73
N ALA A 102 13.61 -7.13 12.59
CA ALA A 102 12.52 -7.51 11.68
C ALA A 102 12.76 -8.90 11.05
N ALA A 103 14.01 -9.20 10.69
CA ALA A 103 14.38 -10.52 10.16
C ALA A 103 14.24 -11.63 11.21
N GLU A 104 14.65 -11.37 12.46
CA GLU A 104 14.49 -12.30 13.57
C GLU A 104 13.02 -12.59 13.88
N GLN A 105 12.14 -11.57 13.81
CA GLN A 105 10.71 -11.76 13.97
C GLN A 105 10.13 -12.68 12.90
N ALA A 106 10.43 -12.43 11.63
CA ALA A 106 9.96 -13.27 10.53
C ALA A 106 10.52 -14.69 10.62
N ALA A 107 11.81 -14.85 10.96
CA ALA A 107 12.43 -16.17 11.14
C ALA A 107 11.78 -16.96 12.28
N ARG A 108 11.45 -16.30 13.40
CA ARG A 108 10.74 -16.92 14.52
C ARG A 108 9.37 -17.44 14.10
N TYR A 109 8.58 -16.65 13.36
CA TYR A 109 7.29 -17.13 12.85
C TYR A 109 7.47 -18.25 11.81
N ASN A 110 8.47 -18.12 10.94
CA ASN A 110 8.74 -19.13 9.92
C ASN A 110 9.23 -20.47 10.49
N SER A 111 9.80 -20.51 11.70
CA SER A 111 10.18 -21.76 12.36
C SER A 111 9.00 -22.71 12.64
N ILE A 112 7.76 -22.20 12.56
CA ILE A 112 6.52 -22.95 12.73
C ILE A 112 5.76 -23.08 11.42
N ILE A 113 5.74 -22.02 10.62
CA ILE A 113 5.01 -21.97 9.35
C ILE A 113 5.72 -22.77 8.26
N ASP A 114 7.06 -22.81 8.28
CA ASP A 114 7.92 -23.47 7.31
C ASP A 114 7.68 -23.03 5.85
N ALA A 115 7.49 -21.72 5.64
CA ALA A 115 7.37 -21.17 4.28
C ALA A 115 8.76 -21.12 3.60
N PRO A 116 8.89 -21.57 2.34
CA PRO A 116 10.14 -21.53 1.58
C PRO A 116 10.70 -20.13 1.32
N LEU A 117 9.84 -19.12 1.27
CA LEU A 117 10.19 -17.73 0.97
C LEU A 117 9.68 -16.81 2.09
N ILE A 118 10.56 -15.94 2.58
CA ILE A 118 10.22 -14.84 3.48
C ILE A 118 10.41 -13.51 2.76
N ILE A 119 9.47 -12.60 2.93
CA ILE A 119 9.54 -11.22 2.47
C ILE A 119 9.45 -10.30 3.69
N LEU A 120 10.42 -9.39 3.81
CA LEU A 120 10.35 -8.26 4.74
C LEU A 120 10.06 -7.00 3.92
N THR A 121 9.09 -6.20 4.37
CA THR A 121 8.68 -5.00 3.63
C THR A 121 8.27 -3.89 4.57
N ASN A 122 8.62 -2.65 4.20
CA ASN A 122 8.03 -1.45 4.80
C ASN A 122 7.26 -0.62 3.74
N GLY A 123 6.99 -1.21 2.57
CA GLY A 123 6.32 -0.53 1.46
C GLY A 123 7.16 0.53 0.73
N VAL A 124 8.38 0.79 1.19
CA VAL A 124 9.39 1.64 0.52
C VAL A 124 10.50 0.75 -0.04
N ASP A 125 10.97 -0.20 0.76
CA ASP A 125 11.93 -1.22 0.41
C ASP A 125 11.40 -2.62 0.75
N ASP A 126 11.80 -3.59 -0.05
CA ASP A 126 11.56 -5.02 0.16
C ASP A 126 12.87 -5.81 0.20
N TYR A 127 12.89 -6.83 1.03
CA TYR A 127 13.92 -7.87 1.07
C TYR A 127 13.31 -9.26 0.99
N TYR A 128 13.91 -10.12 0.16
CA TYR A 128 13.40 -11.45 -0.16
C TYR A 128 14.44 -12.50 0.23
N PHE A 129 14.03 -13.51 0.99
CA PHE A 129 14.94 -14.53 1.52
C PHE A 129 14.39 -15.94 1.28
N VAL A 130 15.24 -16.82 0.77
CA VAL A 130 14.98 -18.26 0.73
C VAL A 130 15.96 -19.00 1.63
N PHE A 131 15.56 -20.13 2.20
CA PHE A 131 16.47 -20.95 2.99
C PHE A 131 17.18 -21.97 2.11
N ARG A 132 18.52 -21.94 2.12
CA ARG A 132 19.38 -22.94 1.46
C ARG A 132 20.33 -23.50 2.49
N ASN A 133 20.33 -24.82 2.66
CA ASN A 133 21.16 -25.51 3.68
C ASN A 133 20.96 -24.94 5.10
N GLY A 134 19.73 -24.57 5.45
CA GLY A 134 19.39 -24.00 6.75
C GLY A 134 19.83 -22.55 6.98
N GLN A 135 20.36 -21.87 5.96
CA GLN A 135 20.78 -20.47 6.03
C GLN A 135 19.90 -19.58 5.13
N PRO A 136 19.55 -18.35 5.57
CA PRO A 136 18.82 -17.41 4.73
C PRO A 136 19.73 -16.86 3.63
N VAL A 137 19.27 -16.91 2.39
CA VAL A 137 19.94 -16.37 1.21
C VAL A 137 19.05 -15.31 0.59
N SER A 138 19.58 -14.09 0.47
CA SER A 138 18.89 -12.99 -0.20
C SER A 138 18.75 -13.28 -1.70
N ILE A 139 17.57 -13.00 -2.25
CA ILE A 139 17.26 -13.13 -3.67
C ILE A 139 16.62 -11.84 -4.21
N ASN A 140 16.54 -11.74 -5.53
CA ASN A 140 15.76 -10.68 -6.18
C ASN A 140 14.25 -10.96 -6.03
N ASN A 141 13.43 -9.97 -6.41
CA ASN A 141 11.97 -10.12 -6.44
C ASN A 141 11.57 -11.40 -7.21
N PRO A 142 10.92 -12.37 -6.54
CA PRO A 142 10.57 -13.66 -7.14
C PRO A 142 9.23 -13.65 -7.88
N PHE A 143 8.48 -12.55 -7.83
CA PHE A 143 7.22 -12.44 -8.54
C PHE A 143 7.48 -12.11 -10.02
N GLU A 144 7.02 -12.99 -10.90
CA GLU A 144 6.91 -12.68 -12.33
C GLU A 144 5.81 -11.65 -12.54
N LYS A 145 6.09 -10.59 -13.30
CA LYS A 145 5.03 -9.68 -13.77
C LYS A 145 4.06 -10.46 -14.66
N LYS A 146 2.87 -10.74 -14.15
CA LYS A 146 1.83 -11.46 -14.91
C LYS A 146 0.94 -10.45 -15.65
N GLY A 147 1.26 -10.21 -16.92
CA GLY A 147 0.45 -9.43 -17.85
C GLY A 147 0.51 -7.92 -17.64
N ASP A 148 -0.16 -7.20 -18.54
CA ASP A 148 -0.37 -5.76 -18.41
C ASP A 148 -1.26 -5.50 -17.19
N ILE A 149 -0.79 -4.66 -16.28
CA ILE A 149 -1.62 -4.13 -15.19
C ILE A 149 -2.87 -3.55 -15.85
N GLN A 150 -4.03 -4.12 -15.55
CA GLN A 150 -5.28 -3.57 -16.06
C GLN A 150 -5.38 -2.13 -15.53
N PRO A 151 -5.46 -1.13 -16.42
CA PRO A 151 -5.56 0.25 -15.99
C PRO A 151 -6.78 0.39 -15.07
N GLY A 152 -6.61 1.08 -13.96
CA GLY A 152 -7.70 1.35 -13.04
C GLY A 152 -8.83 2.06 -13.78
N ASN A 153 -10.02 1.48 -13.76
CA ASN A 153 -11.23 2.17 -14.20
C ASN A 153 -11.68 3.18 -13.12
N LEU A 154 -12.74 3.94 -13.40
CA LEU A 154 -13.24 4.93 -12.45
C LEU A 154 -13.59 4.33 -11.08
N ALA A 155 -14.22 3.14 -11.05
CA ALA A 155 -14.58 2.46 -9.81
C ALA A 155 -13.34 2.06 -9.00
N TYR A 156 -12.30 1.53 -9.66
CA TYR A 156 -11.03 1.16 -9.02
C TYR A 156 -10.40 2.36 -8.29
N TRP A 157 -10.36 3.53 -8.95
CA TRP A 157 -9.79 4.75 -8.40
C TRP A 157 -10.68 5.37 -7.31
N ALA A 158 -12.00 5.29 -7.47
CA ALA A 158 -12.95 5.78 -6.47
C ALA A 158 -12.92 4.96 -5.18
N GLU A 159 -12.82 3.62 -5.25
CA GLU A 159 -12.64 2.75 -4.08
C GLU A 159 -11.36 3.06 -3.28
N ARG A 160 -10.40 3.75 -3.91
CA ARG A 160 -9.14 4.19 -3.31
C ARG A 160 -9.16 5.66 -2.90
N GLY A 161 -10.26 6.38 -3.12
CA GLY A 161 -10.42 7.77 -2.72
C GLY A 161 -9.71 8.79 -3.61
N PHE A 162 -9.30 8.41 -4.83
CA PHE A 162 -8.65 9.32 -5.78
C PHE A 162 -9.65 10.07 -6.67
N CYS A 163 -10.90 9.63 -6.75
CA CYS A 163 -11.96 10.34 -7.47
C CYS A 163 -13.34 9.98 -6.90
N SER A 164 -14.33 10.84 -7.12
CA SER A 164 -15.72 10.51 -6.80
C SER A 164 -16.26 9.47 -7.77
N ASN A 165 -17.28 8.72 -7.36
CA ASN A 165 -18.10 7.89 -8.25
C ASN A 165 -19.20 8.70 -8.96
N LYS A 166 -19.48 9.93 -8.53
CA LYS A 166 -20.51 10.83 -9.07
C LYS A 166 -19.89 12.00 -9.84
N ASN A 167 -19.04 11.70 -10.82
CA ASN A 167 -18.45 12.74 -11.67
C ASN A 167 -19.38 13.13 -12.82
N HIS A 168 -19.16 14.34 -13.36
CA HIS A 168 -19.73 14.74 -14.63
C HIS A 168 -19.33 13.73 -15.74
N PRO A 169 -20.23 13.34 -16.67
CA PRO A 169 -19.94 12.31 -17.67
C PRO A 169 -18.64 12.53 -18.48
N LEU A 170 -18.33 13.79 -18.80
CA LEU A 170 -17.09 14.14 -19.52
C LEU A 170 -15.80 13.79 -18.75
N LEU A 171 -15.85 13.80 -17.41
CA LEU A 171 -14.72 13.39 -16.57
C LEU A 171 -14.62 11.86 -16.47
N SER A 172 -15.73 11.15 -16.55
CA SER A 172 -15.77 9.69 -16.36
C SER A 172 -14.92 8.93 -17.37
N ASP A 173 -14.81 9.44 -18.60
CA ASP A 173 -14.00 8.82 -19.67
C ASP A 173 -12.52 9.25 -19.61
N TRP A 174 -12.25 10.46 -19.14
CA TRP A 174 -10.92 11.05 -19.14
C TRP A 174 -10.12 10.77 -17.86
N LEU A 175 -10.76 10.92 -16.71
CA LEU A 175 -10.12 10.88 -15.39
C LEU A 175 -9.41 9.55 -15.10
N PRO A 176 -9.95 8.35 -15.45
CA PRO A 176 -9.24 7.11 -15.24
C PRO A 176 -7.88 7.07 -15.97
N ASN A 177 -7.82 7.57 -17.22
CA ASN A 177 -6.58 7.59 -18.00
C ASN A 177 -5.53 8.50 -17.34
N VAL A 178 -5.95 9.68 -16.88
CA VAL A 178 -5.07 10.60 -16.15
C VAL A 178 -4.57 9.99 -14.86
N LEU A 179 -5.43 9.34 -14.09
CA LEU A 179 -5.05 8.69 -12.84
C LEU A 179 -4.09 7.52 -13.07
N ASN A 180 -4.30 6.74 -14.13
CA ASN A 180 -3.41 5.66 -14.53
C ASN A 180 -2.01 6.20 -14.88
N GLU A 181 -1.94 7.26 -15.69
CA GLU A 181 -0.66 7.90 -16.04
C GLU A 181 0.00 8.58 -14.82
N PHE A 182 -0.79 9.31 -14.03
CA PHE A 182 -0.29 10.02 -12.85
C PHE A 182 0.21 9.08 -11.77
N TRP A 183 -0.29 7.85 -11.67
CA TRP A 183 0.17 6.89 -10.67
C TRP A 183 1.13 5.83 -11.21
N ASP A 184 1.46 5.86 -12.50
CA ASP A 184 2.43 4.93 -13.10
C ASP A 184 3.85 5.06 -12.48
N ASP A 185 4.53 3.94 -12.30
CA ASP A 185 5.82 3.81 -11.58
C ASP A 185 7.02 4.27 -12.43
N SER A 186 6.81 4.59 -13.72
CA SER A 186 7.89 4.94 -14.66
C SER A 186 8.62 6.26 -14.36
N ALA A 187 8.01 7.17 -13.59
CA ALA A 187 8.53 8.52 -13.34
C ALA A 187 9.64 8.61 -12.26
N GLY A 188 9.86 7.57 -11.45
CA GLY A 188 10.88 7.57 -10.39
C GLY A 188 10.57 8.45 -9.17
N ASP A 189 9.45 9.18 -9.19
CA ASP A 189 8.99 10.07 -8.11
C ASP A 189 8.64 9.33 -6.82
N ASP A 190 8.77 10.02 -5.68
CA ASP A 190 8.46 9.45 -4.38
C ASP A 190 6.96 9.57 -4.07
N VAL A 191 6.38 8.52 -3.47
CA VAL A 191 4.98 8.50 -3.07
C VAL A 191 4.90 8.34 -1.56
N ARG A 192 4.13 9.21 -0.90
CA ARG A 192 3.98 9.23 0.56
C ARG A 192 2.54 9.42 0.97
N TYR A 193 2.14 8.71 2.01
CA TYR A 193 0.89 9.03 2.71
C TYR A 193 1.14 10.24 3.60
N LEU A 194 0.48 11.36 3.30
CA LEU A 194 0.58 12.59 4.08
C LEU A 194 -0.73 12.83 4.81
N ALA A 195 -0.64 13.32 6.03
CA ALA A 195 -1.77 13.79 6.81
C ALA A 195 -1.60 15.28 7.13
N PHE A 196 -2.70 16.01 7.13
CA PHE A 196 -2.75 17.44 7.40
C PHE A 196 -3.67 17.67 8.60
N MET A 197 -3.30 18.62 9.47
CA MET A 197 -4.09 18.92 10.68
C MET A 197 -5.46 19.51 10.35
N GLU A 198 -5.55 20.26 9.26
CA GLU A 198 -6.76 20.93 8.81
C GLU A 198 -7.02 20.57 7.35
N SER A 199 -8.28 20.38 7.01
CA SER A 199 -8.73 20.25 5.63
C SER A 199 -9.43 21.53 5.20
N VAL A 200 -9.09 22.02 4.01
CA VAL A 200 -9.88 23.08 3.34
C VAL A 200 -10.99 22.50 2.47
N LEU A 201 -11.03 21.17 2.33
CA LEU A 201 -12.06 20.42 1.63
C LEU A 201 -13.13 19.97 2.63
N PRO A 202 -14.36 19.67 2.17
CA PRO A 202 -15.42 19.16 3.04
C PRO A 202 -15.17 17.73 3.57
N PHE A 203 -13.98 17.17 3.31
CA PHE A 203 -13.55 15.85 3.78
C PHE A 203 -12.04 15.89 4.06
N PRO A 204 -11.50 14.89 4.79
CA PRO A 204 -10.09 14.88 5.18
C PRO A 204 -9.12 14.77 3.99
N MET A 205 -8.05 15.56 4.00
CA MET A 205 -7.03 15.61 2.93
C MET A 205 -5.91 14.56 3.09
N GLU A 206 -5.92 13.76 4.15
CA GLU A 206 -4.92 12.72 4.32
C GLU A 206 -5.05 11.64 3.25
N HIS A 207 -3.98 11.49 2.47
CA HIS A 207 -3.96 10.56 1.36
C HIS A 207 -2.54 10.29 0.86
N TYR A 208 -2.42 9.52 -0.22
CA TYR A 208 -1.16 9.35 -0.93
C TYR A 208 -0.92 10.53 -1.84
N TYR A 209 0.27 11.12 -1.76
CA TYR A 209 0.73 12.22 -2.61
C TYR A 209 1.98 11.77 -3.35
N ARG A 210 2.05 12.15 -4.63
CA ARG A 210 3.29 12.11 -5.41
C ARG A 210 4.10 13.36 -5.09
N LEU A 211 5.39 13.19 -4.83
CA LEU A 211 6.30 14.26 -4.43
C LEU A 211 7.22 14.63 -5.58
N PHE A 212 7.14 15.89 -6.01
CA PHE A 212 8.02 16.49 -6.99
C PHE A 212 9.04 17.38 -6.29
N THR A 213 10.33 17.19 -6.55
CA THR A 213 11.39 18.07 -6.02
C THR A 213 11.61 19.22 -7.00
N THR A 214 11.44 20.46 -6.54
CA THR A 214 11.54 21.67 -7.38
C THR A 214 12.68 22.56 -6.90
N GLY A 215 13.93 22.15 -7.17
CA GLY A 215 15.14 22.79 -6.63
C GLY A 215 15.56 22.24 -5.26
N GLU A 216 16.55 22.86 -4.63
CA GLU A 216 17.19 22.28 -3.41
C GLU A 216 16.27 22.22 -2.19
N ASP A 217 15.40 23.22 -2.00
CA ASP A 217 14.66 23.44 -0.75
C ASP A 217 13.13 23.31 -0.87
N LYS A 218 12.61 23.00 -2.07
CA LYS A 218 11.17 22.98 -2.33
C LYS A 218 10.69 21.62 -2.82
N LYS A 219 9.53 21.22 -2.30
CA LYS A 219 8.82 20.02 -2.72
C LYS A 219 7.37 20.36 -2.97
N LEU A 220 6.82 19.84 -4.06
CA LEU A 220 5.40 19.92 -4.36
C LEU A 220 4.79 18.53 -4.18
N ALA A 221 3.89 18.40 -3.23
CA ALA A 221 3.11 17.18 -3.03
C ALA A 221 1.79 17.32 -3.79
N VAL A 222 1.54 16.47 -4.79
CA VAL A 222 0.32 16.52 -5.61
C VAL A 222 -0.44 15.21 -5.44
N THR A 223 -1.77 15.31 -5.37
CA THR A 223 -2.66 14.15 -5.36
C THR A 223 -3.99 14.46 -6.04
N PHE A 224 -4.73 13.39 -6.29
CA PHE A 224 -6.15 13.43 -6.60
C PHE A 224 -6.93 12.96 -5.38
N LEU A 225 -8.09 13.56 -5.14
CA LEU A 225 -8.97 13.25 -4.03
C LEU A 225 -10.39 13.12 -4.55
N GLY A 226 -11.15 12.21 -3.95
CA GLY A 226 -12.54 12.03 -4.29
C GLY A 226 -13.38 11.63 -3.10
N GLU A 227 -14.56 12.23 -3.00
CA GLU A 227 -15.60 11.85 -2.05
C GLU A 227 -16.94 11.82 -2.78
N GLU A 228 -17.80 10.87 -2.42
CA GLU A 228 -19.03 10.54 -3.13
C GLU A 228 -20.02 11.73 -3.19
N ASN A 229 -19.99 12.63 -2.22
CA ASN A 229 -20.91 13.77 -2.12
C ASN A 229 -20.23 15.12 -2.40
N ALA A 230 -18.90 15.19 -2.38
CA ALA A 230 -18.16 16.43 -2.65
C ALA A 230 -17.64 16.55 -4.09
N GLY A 231 -17.39 15.43 -4.79
CA GLY A 231 -16.81 15.43 -6.14
C GLY A 231 -15.33 15.06 -6.16
N SER A 232 -14.65 15.36 -7.28
CA SER A 232 -13.24 15.04 -7.51
C SER A 232 -12.38 16.30 -7.48
N TYR A 233 -11.20 16.20 -6.88
CA TYR A 233 -10.31 17.33 -6.68
C TYR A 233 -8.87 16.96 -7.00
N ILE A 234 -8.11 17.94 -7.49
CA ILE A 234 -6.64 17.90 -7.48
C ILE A 234 -6.17 18.80 -6.35
N ALA A 235 -5.30 18.27 -5.49
CA ALA A 235 -4.69 19.03 -4.42
C ALA A 235 -3.17 19.06 -4.61
N ALA A 236 -2.57 20.24 -4.50
CA ALA A 236 -1.13 20.42 -4.53
C ALA A 236 -0.66 21.27 -3.33
N VAL A 237 0.26 20.72 -2.54
CA VAL A 237 0.83 21.37 -1.35
C VAL A 237 2.29 21.69 -1.60
N LEU A 238 2.64 22.97 -1.52
CA LEU A 238 4.03 23.42 -1.65
C LEU A 238 4.69 23.42 -0.27
N ASN A 239 5.73 22.62 -0.10
CA ASN A 239 6.61 22.64 1.05
C ASN A 239 7.92 23.36 0.71
N SER A 240 8.32 24.29 1.57
CA SER A 240 9.61 24.98 1.49
C SER A 240 10.33 24.82 2.83
N ARG A 241 11.52 24.20 2.82
CA ARG A 241 12.35 23.99 4.03
C ARG A 241 11.60 23.33 5.19
N GLY A 242 10.77 22.34 4.90
CA GLY A 242 10.00 21.60 5.91
C GLY A 242 8.67 22.23 6.29
N ASN A 243 8.37 23.45 5.86
CA ASN A 243 7.11 24.13 6.15
C ASN A 243 6.17 24.13 4.94
N ASN A 244 4.88 23.86 5.16
CA ASN A 244 3.86 24.03 4.13
C ASN A 244 3.64 25.54 3.91
N THR A 245 3.87 26.00 2.68
CA THR A 245 3.92 27.42 2.30
C THR A 245 2.89 27.80 1.24
N GLY A 246 2.22 26.82 0.64
CA GLY A 246 1.18 27.07 -0.34
C GLY A 246 0.28 25.86 -0.53
N LEU A 247 -0.97 26.13 -0.93
CA LEU A 247 -1.98 25.14 -1.23
C LEU A 247 -2.73 25.57 -2.50
N LEU A 248 -2.85 24.65 -3.45
CA LEU A 248 -3.67 24.80 -4.65
C LEU A 248 -4.69 23.65 -4.65
N ILE A 249 -5.96 24.00 -4.86
CA ILE A 249 -7.07 23.06 -5.01
C ILE A 249 -7.78 23.36 -6.32
N ILE A 250 -8.01 22.32 -7.11
CA ILE A 250 -8.83 22.37 -8.34
C ILE A 250 -10.00 21.42 -8.14
N ASN A 251 -11.23 21.92 -8.27
CA ASN A 251 -12.44 21.10 -8.34
C ASN A 251 -12.64 20.69 -9.80
N LEU A 252 -12.76 19.38 -10.05
CA LEU A 252 -12.88 18.80 -11.39
C LEU A 252 -14.34 18.67 -11.82
#